data_AF-A0A530BMQ0-F1
#
_entry.id   AF-A0A530BMQ0-F1
#
_cell.length_a   1.000
_cell.length_b   1.000
_cell.length_c   1.000
_cell.angle_alpha   90.00
_cell.angle_beta   90.00
_cell.angle_gamma   90.00
#
_symmetry.space_group_name_H-M   'P 1'
#
loop_
_entity.id
_entity.type
_entity.pdbx_description
1 polymer ?
#
loop_
_entity_poly.entity_id
_entity_poly.type
_entity_poly.pdbx_seq_one_letter_code
_entity_poly.pdbx_strand_id
1 'polypeptide(L)' 'IAVSAGFAVAALAHRVVPHGLIDVGRKLGLPPIPSSEIVLHSHALAPRAREALSMLTTAFREYNLPPG' A
#
# COMPACT_ATOMS: atom_id res chain seq x y z
N ILE A 1 -1.37 -19.45 4.26
CA ILE A 1 -2.35 -20.57 4.21
C ILE A 1 -3.41 -20.49 5.32
N ALA A 2 -3.18 -19.97 6.52
CA ALA A 2 -4.25 -19.89 7.55
C ALA A 2 -5.40 -18.89 7.22
N VAL A 3 -5.09 -17.69 6.72
CA VAL A 3 -6.09 -16.64 6.46
C VAL A 3 -7.01 -17.01 5.30
N SER A 4 -6.45 -17.43 4.17
CA SER A 4 -7.24 -17.88 3.00
C SER A 4 -8.10 -19.11 3.27
N ALA A 5 -7.72 -19.93 4.26
CA ALA A 5 -8.52 -21.08 4.70
C ALA A 5 -9.55 -20.71 5.78
N GLY A 6 -9.65 -19.44 6.18
CA GLY A 6 -10.62 -18.98 7.19
C GLY A 6 -10.24 -19.25 8.64
N PHE A 7 -9.01 -19.71 8.92
CA PHE A 7 -8.55 -20.05 10.28
C PHE A 7 -7.91 -18.89 11.03
N ALA A 8 -7.63 -17.77 10.37
CA ALA A 8 -6.95 -16.63 10.98
C ALA A 8 -7.39 -15.30 10.36
N VAL A 9 -7.18 -14.23 11.13
CA VAL A 9 -7.26 -12.84 10.65
C VAL A 9 -5.84 -12.29 10.59
N ALA A 10 -5.53 -11.47 9.58
CA ALA A 10 -4.24 -10.79 9.46
C ALA A 10 -4.42 -9.34 9.00
N ALA A 11 -3.53 -8.47 9.44
CA ALA A 11 -3.41 -7.12 8.91
C ALA A 11 -2.69 -7.17 7.56
N LEU A 12 -3.38 -6.77 6.48
CA LEU A 12 -2.88 -6.82 5.12
C LEU A 12 -3.08 -5.48 4.42
N ALA A 13 -2.06 -5.03 3.69
CA ALA A 13 -2.20 -3.89 2.79
C ALA A 13 -3.12 -4.27 1.63
N HIS A 14 -4.04 -3.38 1.26
CA HIS A 14 -5.07 -3.67 0.25
C HIS A 14 -4.50 -4.20 -1.09
N ARG A 15 -3.31 -3.72 -1.49
CA ARG A 15 -2.65 -4.12 -2.74
C ARG A 15 -2.13 -5.57 -2.76
N VAL A 16 -1.96 -6.21 -1.61
CA VAL A 16 -1.42 -7.58 -1.51
C VAL A 16 -2.44 -8.59 -0.99
N VAL A 17 -3.70 -8.17 -0.77
CA VAL A 17 -4.76 -9.04 -0.26
C VAL A 17 -5.08 -10.10 -1.33
N PRO A 18 -4.97 -11.40 -1.00
CA PRO A 18 -5.46 -12.46 -1.87
C PRO A 18 -6.95 -12.29 -2.21
N HIS A 19 -7.31 -12.63 -3.45
CA HIS A 19 -8.72 -12.67 -3.86
C HIS A 19 -9.55 -13.56 -2.92
N GLY A 20 -10.79 -13.15 -2.68
CA GLY A 20 -11.75 -13.89 -1.86
C GLY A 20 -11.66 -13.63 -0.36
N LEU A 21 -10.74 -12.79 0.11
CA LEU A 21 -10.75 -12.32 1.49
C LEU A 21 -11.73 -11.16 1.71
N ILE A 22 -12.23 -11.06 2.94
CA ILE A 22 -13.14 -10.00 3.38
C ILE A 22 -12.50 -9.17 4.50
N ASP A 23 -12.87 -7.89 4.58
CA ASP A 23 -12.50 -7.04 5.72
C ASP A 23 -13.41 -7.34 6.92
N VAL A 24 -12.81 -7.72 8.04
CA VAL A 24 -13.48 -8.01 9.31
C VAL A 24 -13.18 -6.98 10.40
N GLY A 25 -12.37 -5.95 10.12
CA GLY A 25 -11.88 -5.00 11.12
C GLY A 25 -13.00 -4.33 11.89
N ARG A 26 -13.98 -3.75 11.18
CA ARG A 26 -15.17 -3.13 11.80
C ARG A 26 -15.98 -4.13 12.63
N LYS A 27 -16.18 -5.35 12.12
CA LYS A 27 -17.00 -6.39 12.77
C LYS A 27 -16.36 -6.87 14.08
N LEU A 28 -15.04 -6.89 14.14
CA LEU A 28 -14.26 -7.34 15.29
C LEU A 28 -13.80 -6.19 16.20
N GLY A 29 -14.19 -4.94 15.93
CA GLY A 29 -13.76 -3.77 16.70
C GLY A 29 -12.25 -3.52 16.65
N LEU A 30 -11.58 -3.92 15.57
CA LEU A 30 -10.14 -3.76 15.41
C LEU A 30 -9.79 -2.30 15.06
N PRO A 31 -8.64 -1.80 15.54
CA PRO A 31 -8.16 -0.48 15.17
C PRO A 31 -7.87 -0.40 13.66
N PRO A 32 -7.95 0.81 13.06
CA PRO A 32 -7.57 1.00 11.66
C PRO A 32 -6.09 0.66 11.47
N ILE A 33 -5.79 -0.04 10.38
CA ILE A 33 -4.42 -0.37 10.00
C ILE A 33 -3.80 0.87 9.35
N PRO A 34 -2.59 1.30 9.74
CA PRO A 34 -1.92 2.43 9.09
C PRO A 34 -1.62 2.12 7.62
N SER A 35 -1.47 3.17 6.81
CA SER A 35 -1.03 3.02 5.42
C SER A 35 0.34 2.35 5.35
N SER A 36 0.50 1.45 4.37
CA SER A 36 1.80 0.84 4.09
C SER A 36 2.67 1.78 3.26
N GLU A 37 3.92 1.97 3.68
CA GLU A 37 4.93 2.71 2.94
C GLU A 37 5.71 1.79 2.01
N ILE A 38 5.99 2.26 0.79
CA ILE A 38 6.83 1.56 -0.18
C ILE A 38 8.06 2.45 -0.45
N VAL A 39 9.25 1.95 -0.14
CA VAL A 39 10.51 2.67 -0.32
C VAL A 39 11.32 2.03 -1.44
N LEU A 40 11.72 2.82 -2.44
CA LEU A 40 12.65 2.39 -3.48
C LEU A 40 14.09 2.58 -2.99
N HIS A 41 14.79 1.48 -2.72
CA HIS A 41 16.23 1.50 -2.49
C HIS A 41 16.97 1.40 -3.82
N SER A 42 17.84 2.37 -4.10
CA SER A 42 18.67 2.40 -5.31
C SER A 42 20.02 3.04 -5.02
N HIS A 43 21.05 2.65 -5.77
CA HIS A 43 22.37 3.30 -5.74
C HIS A 43 22.31 4.67 -6.46
N ALA A 44 23.47 5.29 -6.72
CA ALA A 44 23.54 6.59 -7.39
C ALA A 44 22.76 6.59 -8.72
N LEU A 45 21.65 7.35 -8.75
CA LEU A 45 20.87 7.56 -9.96
C LEU A 45 21.61 8.52 -10.90
N ALA A 46 21.68 8.16 -12.19
CA ALA A 46 22.06 9.10 -13.23
C ALA A 46 21.07 10.29 -13.26
N PRO A 47 21.50 11.50 -13.69
CA PRO A 47 20.65 12.70 -13.69
C PRO A 47 19.28 12.50 -14.38
N ARG A 48 19.28 11.85 -15.56
CA ARG A 48 18.06 11.53 -16.31
C ARG A 48 17.08 10.63 -15.54
N ALA A 49 17.60 9.66 -14.78
CA ALA A 49 16.77 8.79 -13.97
C ALA A 49 16.13 9.56 -12.80
N ARG A 50 16.87 10.52 -12.21
CA ARG A 50 16.36 11.38 -11.14
C ARG A 50 15.25 12.31 -11.64
N GLU A 51 15.39 12.89 -12.83
CA GLU A 51 14.35 13.71 -13.45
C GLU A 51 13.07 12.92 -13.69
N ALA A 52 13.18 11.73 -14.30
CA ALA A 52 12.03 10.84 -14.52
C ALA A 52 11.35 10.44 -13.20
N LEU A 53 12.14 10.12 -12.17
CA LEU A 53 11.60 9.81 -10.84
C LEU A 53 10.89 11.01 -10.23
N SER A 54 11.44 12.22 -10.37
CA SER A 54 10.80 13.45 -9.90
C SER A 54 9.43 13.65 -10.56
N MET A 55 9.33 13.45 -11.88
CA MET A 55 8.06 13.54 -12.61
C MET A 55 7.03 12.53 -12.09
N LEU A 56 7.44 11.27 -11.89
CA LEU A 56 6.58 10.24 -11.30
C LEU A 56 6.12 10.61 -9.89
N THR A 57 7.03 11.09 -9.04
CA THR A 57 6.68 11.49 -7.67
C THR A 57 5.69 12.65 -7.62
N THR A 58 5.80 13.63 -8.52
CA THR A 58 4.81 14.72 -8.63
C THR A 58 3.44 14.19 -9.02
N ALA A 59 3.36 13.36 -10.07
CA ALA A 59 2.09 12.79 -10.52
C ALA A 59 1.42 11.92 -9.44
N PHE A 60 2.20 11.10 -8.71
CA PHE A 60 1.67 10.31 -7.60
C PHE A 60 1.24 11.14 -6.40
N ARG A 61 1.86 12.29 -6.13
CA ARG A 61 1.42 13.20 -5.06
C ARG A 61 0.07 13.82 -5.38
N GLU A 62 -0.12 14.28 -6.62
CA GLU A 62 -1.40 14.82 -7.08
C GLU A 62 -2.53 13.79 -7.01
N TYR A 63 -2.25 12.54 -7.41
CA TYR A 63 -3.24 11.46 -7.36
C TYR A 63 -3.64 11.05 -5.93
N ASN A 64 -2.76 11.28 -4.95
CA ASN A 64 -3.01 10.96 -3.54
C ASN A 64 -3.58 12.15 -2.75
N LEU A 65 -3.84 13.31 -3.38
CA LEU A 65 -4.60 14.36 -2.69
C LEU A 65 -6.03 13.85 -2.45
N PRO A 66 -6.54 13.89 -1.20
CA PRO A 66 -7.95 13.58 -0.97
C PRO A 66 -8.82 14.57 -1.75
N PRO A 67 -9.96 14.15 -2.33
CA PRO A 67 -10.94 15.10 -2.85
C PRO A 67 -11.37 16.02 -1.71
N GLY A 68 -11.30 17.33 -1.95
CA GLY A 68 -11.71 18.36 -1.00
C GLY A 68 -13.21 18.37 -0.73
#